data_AF-A0A3G8GVH1-F1
#
_entry.id   AF-A0A3G8GVH1-F1
#
_cell.length_a   1.000
_cell.length_b   1.000
_cell.length_c   1.000
_cell.angle_alpha   90.00
_cell.angle_beta   90.00
_cell.angle_gamma   90.00
#
_symmetry.space_group_name_H-M   'P 1'
#
loop_
_entity.id
_entity.type
_entity.pdbx_description
1 polymer ?
#
loop_
_entity_poly.entity_id
_entity_poly.type
_entity_poly.pdbx_seq_one_letter_code
_entity_poly.pdbx_strand_id
1 'polypeptide(L)'
;MQAEARMRQDRQDWCSPALVEFPPETPKGIYETTLKVLRGLIGGSASLSDASNADRFPVAEIWTLYWCLVHASHAAVKAATVAKDENGISRDFLAKLASETRTSPIFTGDGGKLQVAYNAIFEQSEPGMKEAAVGADILLIVAGQGLVPNGFARLFWIQAKKARSGQSPFTLNYAQENGDGLQVEALSKVHEPSKGAFGLYMQYSKDLPYVPSVLVGRLPRGKQQPLTAKLSDLGIRLPELLVGHAIVASEKFGAFADTSEILAYLDGVAEKKPLFIVSVTAERAMELSQELAGNQLLSTVTDHYLQRFGLSPEPENDRETPSQDRGMDFDR
;
A
#
# COMPACT_ATOMS: atom_id res chain seq x y z
N MET A 1 26.76 -12.06 19.65
CA MET A 1 27.94 -11.68 18.81
C MET A 1 27.82 -12.08 17.33
N GLN A 2 27.95 -13.36 16.92
CA GLN A 2 27.87 -13.70 15.47
C GLN A 2 26.48 -13.49 14.84
N ALA A 3 25.40 -13.83 15.56
CA ALA A 3 24.02 -13.62 15.09
C ALA A 3 23.64 -12.14 14.94
N GLU A 4 24.06 -11.28 15.88
CA GLU A 4 23.82 -9.83 15.82
C GLU A 4 24.62 -9.17 14.70
N ALA A 5 25.86 -9.61 14.47
CA ALA A 5 26.67 -9.12 13.36
C ALA A 5 26.03 -9.45 12.00
N ARG A 6 25.50 -10.67 11.85
CA ARG A 6 24.77 -11.10 10.66
C ARG A 6 23.48 -10.30 10.45
N MET A 7 22.67 -10.13 11.50
CA MET A 7 21.45 -9.33 11.44
C MET A 7 21.72 -7.86 11.06
N ARG A 8 22.84 -7.29 11.53
CA ARG A 8 23.27 -5.94 11.11
C ARG A 8 23.65 -5.88 9.63
N GLN A 9 24.36 -6.88 9.12
CA GLN A 9 24.71 -6.95 7.71
C GLN A 9 23.45 -7.12 6.85
N ASP A 10 22.58 -8.07 7.21
CA ASP A 10 21.32 -8.33 6.50
C ASP A 10 20.44 -7.06 6.49
N ARG A 11 20.42 -6.31 7.60
CA ARG A 11 19.75 -5.01 7.67
C ARG A 11 20.38 -3.99 6.71
N GLN A 12 21.70 -3.85 6.69
CA GLN A 12 22.40 -2.91 5.81
C GLN A 12 22.17 -3.20 4.32
N ASP A 13 22.16 -4.48 3.95
CA ASP A 13 21.89 -4.90 2.57
C ASP A 13 20.43 -4.63 2.19
N TRP A 14 19.51 -4.86 3.12
CA TRP A 14 18.08 -4.57 2.95
C TRP A 14 17.80 -3.07 2.82
N CYS A 15 18.45 -2.23 3.63
CA CYS A 15 18.31 -0.78 3.59
C CYS A 15 19.41 -0.07 2.77
N SER A 16 19.86 -0.68 1.68
CA SER A 16 20.97 -0.15 0.87
C SER A 16 20.68 1.27 0.33
N PRO A 17 21.56 2.26 0.58
CA PRO A 17 21.41 3.62 0.06
C PRO A 17 21.22 3.71 -1.45
N ALA A 18 21.81 2.78 -2.22
CA ALA A 18 21.71 2.75 -3.67
C ALA A 18 20.26 2.60 -4.18
N LEU A 19 19.37 2.01 -3.38
CA LEU A 19 17.96 1.86 -3.72
C LEU A 19 17.18 3.18 -3.62
N VAL A 20 17.72 4.16 -2.90
CA VAL A 20 17.05 5.43 -2.62
C VAL A 20 17.72 6.63 -3.27
N GLU A 21 18.89 6.47 -3.89
CA GLU A 21 19.58 7.53 -4.60
C GLU A 21 18.94 7.83 -5.96
N PHE A 22 18.99 9.11 -6.36
CA PHE A 22 18.51 9.53 -7.67
C PHE A 22 19.65 9.54 -8.70
N PRO A 23 19.39 9.10 -9.94
CA PRO A 23 20.29 9.35 -11.05
C PRO A 23 20.49 10.86 -11.27
N PRO A 24 21.67 11.31 -11.74
CA PRO A 24 21.96 12.71 -12.03
C PRO A 24 20.96 13.41 -12.95
N GLU A 25 20.35 12.66 -13.88
CA GLU A 25 19.37 13.13 -14.86
C GLU A 25 17.96 13.30 -14.29
N THR A 26 17.76 13.00 -13.00
CA THR A 26 16.47 13.19 -12.34
C THR A 26 16.05 14.66 -12.38
N PRO A 27 14.81 14.98 -12.82
CA PRO A 27 14.34 16.35 -12.83
C PRO A 27 14.42 17.02 -11.45
N LYS A 28 14.85 18.27 -11.42
CA LYS A 28 15.04 19.03 -10.18
C LYS A 28 13.76 19.07 -9.31
N GLY A 29 12.59 19.25 -9.93
CA GLY A 29 11.32 19.35 -9.21
C GLY A 29 10.95 18.08 -8.42
N ILE A 30 11.10 16.90 -9.03
CA ILE A 30 10.84 15.63 -8.34
C ILE A 30 11.89 15.36 -7.26
N TYR A 31 13.16 15.67 -7.52
CA TYR A 31 14.24 15.54 -6.53
C TYR A 31 13.96 16.39 -5.29
N GLU A 32 13.71 17.68 -5.48
CA GLU A 32 13.48 18.63 -4.37
C GLU A 32 12.21 18.29 -3.59
N THR A 33 11.13 17.89 -4.27
CA THR A 33 9.88 17.51 -3.61
C THR A 33 10.07 16.24 -2.77
N THR A 34 10.75 15.24 -3.32
CA THR A 34 11.06 13.98 -2.60
C THR A 34 11.94 14.25 -1.39
N LEU A 35 13.02 15.01 -1.56
CA LEU A 35 13.94 15.34 -0.49
C LEU A 35 13.28 16.20 0.61
N LYS A 36 12.39 17.12 0.24
CA LYS A 36 11.61 17.91 1.19
C LYS A 36 10.73 17.02 2.08
N VAL A 37 10.04 16.05 1.48
CA VAL A 37 9.22 15.10 2.25
C VAL A 37 10.10 14.25 3.15
N LEU A 38 11.17 13.65 2.61
CA LEU A 38 12.10 12.85 3.42
C LEU A 38 12.66 13.63 4.60
N ARG A 39 13.10 14.87 4.40
CA ARG A 39 13.57 15.75 5.49
C ARG A 39 12.48 16.06 6.52
N GLY A 40 11.22 16.11 6.10
CA GLY A 40 10.08 16.17 7.01
C GLY A 40 9.89 14.88 7.83
N LEU A 41 10.25 13.72 7.27
CA LEU A 41 10.18 12.42 7.94
C LEU A 41 11.32 12.22 8.95
N ILE A 42 12.56 12.54 8.56
CA ILE A 42 13.79 12.11 9.27
C ILE A 42 14.74 13.25 9.66
N GLY A 43 14.31 14.52 9.52
CA GLY A 43 15.04 15.70 9.96
C GLY A 43 15.56 16.61 8.82
N GLY A 44 15.55 17.92 9.08
CA GLY A 44 15.70 18.99 8.06
C GLY A 44 16.99 19.01 7.24
N SER A 45 18.07 18.39 7.71
CA SER A 45 19.36 18.31 7.00
C SER A 45 19.60 16.96 6.31
N ALA A 46 18.63 16.05 6.34
CA ALA A 46 18.82 14.69 5.82
C ALA A 46 19.09 14.66 4.31
N SER A 47 19.93 13.71 3.90
CA SER A 47 20.10 13.23 2.53
C SER A 47 19.18 12.03 2.26
N LEU A 48 19.16 11.53 1.02
CA LEU A 48 18.44 10.29 0.68
C LEU A 48 19.05 9.06 1.38
N SER A 49 20.38 8.98 1.45
CA SER A 49 21.10 7.86 2.05
C SER A 49 20.86 7.74 3.56
N ASP A 50 20.54 8.86 4.23
CA ASP A 50 20.17 8.88 5.64
C ASP A 50 18.91 8.06 5.96
N ALA A 51 18.07 7.73 4.96
CA ALA A 51 16.92 6.84 5.13
C ALA A 51 17.30 5.40 5.55
N SER A 52 18.57 5.03 5.37
CA SER A 52 19.11 3.73 5.80
C SER A 52 19.27 3.64 7.32
N ASN A 53 19.32 4.79 8.00
CA ASN A 53 19.44 4.85 9.46
C ASN A 53 18.06 4.84 10.12
N ALA A 54 17.69 3.70 10.70
CA ALA A 54 16.43 3.51 11.41
C ALA A 54 16.22 4.53 12.55
N ASP A 55 17.29 4.91 13.26
CA ASP A 55 17.21 5.78 14.45
C ASP A 55 16.80 7.23 14.11
N ARG A 56 16.81 7.60 12.83
CA ARG A 56 16.33 8.91 12.39
C ARG A 56 14.82 8.96 12.16
N PHE A 57 14.15 7.81 12.11
CA PHE A 57 12.71 7.76 11.97
C PHE A 57 12.05 7.86 13.35
N PRO A 58 10.89 8.52 13.45
CA PRO A 58 10.27 8.76 14.74
C PRO A 58 9.73 7.48 15.39
N VAL A 59 9.30 6.50 14.60
CA VAL A 59 8.95 5.14 15.06
C VAL A 59 9.37 4.09 14.02
N ALA A 60 9.55 2.84 14.47
CA ALA A 60 10.06 1.74 13.64
C ALA A 60 9.11 1.36 12.50
N GLU A 61 7.80 1.47 12.71
CA GLU A 61 6.71 1.25 11.75
C GLU A 61 6.95 2.05 10.47
N ILE A 62 7.37 3.32 10.60
CA ILE A 62 7.55 4.26 9.51
C ILE A 62 8.76 3.87 8.66
N TRP A 63 9.87 3.55 9.32
CA TRP A 63 11.07 3.08 8.65
C TRP A 63 10.81 1.77 7.90
N THR A 64 10.08 0.86 8.54
CA THR A 64 9.69 -0.45 7.99
C THR A 64 8.82 -0.28 6.75
N LEU A 65 7.76 0.53 6.84
CA LEU A 65 6.88 0.83 5.70
C LEU A 65 7.66 1.47 4.55
N TYR A 66 8.53 2.44 4.85
CA TYR A 66 9.36 3.11 3.85
C TYR A 66 10.18 2.11 3.04
N TRP A 67 10.91 1.21 3.71
CA TRP A 67 11.75 0.23 3.02
C TRP A 67 10.95 -0.85 2.29
N CYS A 68 9.81 -1.30 2.83
CA CYS A 68 8.90 -2.20 2.11
C CYS A 68 8.42 -1.57 0.79
N LEU A 69 8.07 -0.27 0.81
CA LEU A 69 7.66 0.47 -0.38
C LEU A 69 8.81 0.74 -1.35
N VAL A 70 10.03 0.97 -0.87
CA VAL A 70 11.24 1.09 -1.71
C VAL A 70 11.47 -0.21 -2.49
N HIS A 71 11.46 -1.35 -1.80
CA HIS A 71 11.63 -2.66 -2.43
C HIS A 71 10.50 -2.99 -3.40
N ALA A 72 9.25 -2.69 -3.04
CA ALA A 72 8.10 -2.87 -3.91
C ALA A 72 8.21 -2.01 -5.19
N SER A 73 8.62 -0.74 -5.04
CA SER A 73 8.85 0.17 -6.16
C SER A 73 9.97 -0.34 -7.08
N HIS A 74 11.05 -0.89 -6.50
CA HIS A 74 12.15 -1.46 -7.28
C HIS A 74 11.74 -2.73 -8.04
N ALA A 75 10.89 -3.59 -7.45
CA ALA A 75 10.30 -4.71 -8.17
C ALA A 75 9.42 -4.23 -9.33
N ALA A 76 8.60 -3.21 -9.12
CA ALA A 76 7.78 -2.60 -10.17
C ALA A 76 8.63 -2.04 -11.34
N VAL A 77 9.73 -1.34 -11.02
CA VAL A 77 10.68 -0.83 -12.02
C VAL A 77 11.28 -1.96 -12.85
N LYS A 78 11.70 -3.06 -12.21
CA LYS A 78 12.19 -4.25 -12.92
C LYS A 78 11.12 -4.85 -13.83
N ALA A 79 9.90 -5.02 -13.31
CA ALA A 79 8.77 -5.56 -14.06
C ALA A 79 8.39 -4.67 -15.26
N ALA A 80 8.51 -3.35 -15.16
CA ALA A 80 8.20 -2.42 -16.22
C ALA A 80 9.03 -2.61 -17.50
N THR A 81 10.20 -3.27 -17.39
CA THR A 81 11.07 -3.59 -18.54
C THR A 81 10.52 -4.73 -19.41
N VAL A 82 9.72 -5.63 -18.85
CA VAL A 82 9.25 -6.86 -19.53
C VAL A 82 7.73 -6.97 -19.62
N ALA A 83 6.99 -6.42 -18.65
CA ALA A 83 5.54 -6.50 -18.62
C ALA A 83 4.91 -5.72 -19.78
N LYS A 84 3.81 -6.22 -20.33
CA LYS A 84 3.11 -5.57 -21.45
C LYS A 84 2.31 -4.35 -21.00
N ASP A 85 1.62 -4.46 -19.87
CA ASP A 85 0.72 -3.46 -19.28
C ASP A 85 1.06 -3.17 -17.82
N GLU A 86 0.36 -2.19 -17.25
CA GLU A 86 0.44 -1.77 -15.85
C GLU A 86 -0.07 -2.83 -14.84
N ASN A 87 -0.94 -3.76 -15.25
CA ASN A 87 -1.50 -4.78 -14.35
C ASN A 87 -0.44 -5.80 -13.97
N GLY A 88 0.37 -6.24 -14.94
CA GLY A 88 1.53 -7.11 -14.67
C GLY A 88 2.54 -6.47 -13.71
N ILE A 89 2.80 -5.17 -13.87
CA ILE A 89 3.73 -4.41 -13.02
C ILE A 89 3.15 -4.22 -11.61
N SER A 90 1.86 -3.92 -11.51
CA SER A 90 1.13 -3.75 -10.26
C SER A 90 1.10 -5.03 -9.43
N ARG A 91 0.99 -6.19 -10.07
CA ARG A 91 1.09 -7.50 -9.40
C ARG A 91 2.44 -7.69 -8.73
N ASP A 92 3.54 -7.40 -9.43
CA ASP A 92 4.89 -7.53 -8.88
C ASP A 92 5.15 -6.53 -7.75
N PHE A 93 4.62 -5.31 -7.87
CA PHE A 93 4.62 -4.31 -6.80
C PHE A 93 3.95 -4.86 -5.53
N LEU A 94 2.71 -5.36 -5.64
CA LEU A 94 1.94 -5.86 -4.50
C LEU A 94 2.55 -7.13 -3.90
N ALA A 95 3.01 -8.06 -4.74
CA ALA A 95 3.66 -9.29 -4.28
C ALA A 95 4.94 -8.98 -3.48
N LYS A 96 5.76 -8.04 -3.96
CA LYS A 96 6.96 -7.61 -3.25
C LYS A 96 6.62 -6.85 -1.98
N LEU A 97 5.66 -5.92 -2.01
CA LEU A 97 5.20 -5.22 -0.81
C LEU A 97 4.74 -6.20 0.28
N ALA A 98 3.95 -7.21 -0.10
CA ALA A 98 3.47 -8.24 0.80
C ALA A 98 4.62 -9.07 1.38
N SER A 99 5.54 -9.53 0.53
CA SER A 99 6.71 -10.29 0.95
C SER A 99 7.58 -9.50 1.94
N GLU A 100 7.92 -8.25 1.61
CA GLU A 100 8.79 -7.42 2.44
C GLU A 100 8.16 -7.05 3.77
N THR A 101 6.84 -6.80 3.78
CA THR A 101 6.11 -6.54 5.04
C THR A 101 6.22 -7.74 5.98
N ARG A 102 6.03 -8.97 5.46
CA ARG A 102 6.14 -10.20 6.26
C ARG A 102 7.56 -10.49 6.76
N THR A 103 8.59 -10.16 5.97
CA THR A 103 10.00 -10.44 6.34
C THR A 103 10.64 -9.32 7.14
N SER A 104 10.06 -8.12 7.14
CA SER A 104 10.56 -6.95 7.86
C SER A 104 10.84 -7.13 9.37
N PRO A 105 10.13 -7.99 10.13
CA PRO A 105 10.48 -8.26 11.53
C PRO A 105 11.89 -8.80 11.74
N ILE A 106 12.44 -9.53 10.76
CA ILE A 106 13.81 -10.06 10.80
C ILE A 106 14.82 -8.90 10.92
N PHE A 107 14.55 -7.80 10.23
CA PHE A 107 15.44 -6.64 10.20
C PHE A 107 15.20 -5.70 11.37
N THR A 108 14.01 -5.66 11.95
CA THR A 108 13.59 -4.63 12.93
C THR A 108 13.45 -5.16 14.36
N GLY A 109 13.51 -6.47 14.56
CA GLY A 109 13.33 -7.15 15.85
C GLY A 109 11.87 -7.37 16.21
N ASP A 110 11.06 -6.31 16.16
CA ASP A 110 9.63 -6.35 16.54
C ASP A 110 8.67 -5.90 15.42
N GLY A 111 9.15 -5.72 14.18
CA GLY A 111 8.29 -5.46 13.02
C GLY A 111 7.45 -4.19 13.10
N GLY A 112 7.67 -3.38 14.14
CA GLY A 112 6.87 -2.21 14.52
C GLY A 112 5.42 -2.35 14.11
N LYS A 113 4.67 -3.30 14.69
CA LYS A 113 3.21 -3.55 14.55
C LYS A 113 2.59 -3.10 13.21
N LEU A 114 3.31 -3.27 12.10
CA LEU A 114 2.94 -2.71 10.81
C LEU A 114 1.91 -3.62 10.18
N GLN A 115 0.80 -3.03 9.75
CA GLN A 115 -0.24 -3.73 9.04
C GLN A 115 -0.47 -3.03 7.71
N VAL A 116 -0.38 -3.81 6.65
CA VAL A 116 -0.67 -3.38 5.29
C VAL A 116 -1.74 -4.30 4.76
N ALA A 117 -2.87 -3.77 4.36
CA ALA A 117 -3.82 -4.52 3.56
C ALA A 117 -3.91 -3.89 2.17
N TYR A 118 -4.21 -4.69 1.17
CA TYR A 118 -4.37 -4.18 -0.17
C TYR A 118 -5.49 -4.91 -0.91
N ASN A 119 -6.00 -4.26 -1.93
CA ASN A 119 -6.87 -4.86 -2.92
C ASN A 119 -6.26 -4.63 -4.30
N ALA A 120 -6.06 -5.72 -5.05
CA ALA A 120 -5.74 -5.67 -6.47
C ALA A 120 -7.06 -5.59 -7.27
N ILE A 121 -7.62 -4.38 -7.40
CA ILE A 121 -8.92 -4.15 -8.06
C ILE A 121 -8.86 -4.63 -9.52
N PHE A 122 -7.71 -4.43 -10.15
CA PHE A 122 -7.42 -4.89 -11.53
C PHE A 122 -7.47 -6.41 -11.73
N GLU A 123 -7.45 -7.23 -10.68
CA GLU A 123 -7.47 -8.72 -10.77
C GLU A 123 -8.85 -9.33 -10.51
N GLN A 124 -9.84 -8.53 -10.17
CA GLN A 124 -11.15 -9.06 -9.80
C GLN A 124 -11.91 -9.58 -11.03
N SER A 125 -13.01 -10.31 -10.82
CA SER A 125 -13.86 -10.79 -11.93
C SER A 125 -14.59 -9.65 -12.65
N GLU A 126 -14.75 -8.50 -11.99
CA GLU A 126 -15.41 -7.31 -12.53
C GLU A 126 -14.57 -6.03 -12.29
N PRO A 127 -13.30 -5.96 -12.74
CA PRO A 127 -12.43 -4.81 -12.47
C PRO A 127 -13.02 -3.54 -13.06
N GLY A 128 -13.50 -3.62 -14.30
CA GLY A 128 -14.08 -2.48 -15.01
C GLY A 128 -15.23 -1.80 -14.26
N MET A 129 -16.04 -2.56 -13.51
CA MET A 129 -17.13 -1.97 -12.71
C MET A 129 -16.65 -1.32 -11.41
N LYS A 130 -15.54 -1.77 -10.84
CA LYS A 130 -14.97 -1.22 -9.60
C LYS A 130 -14.07 -0.04 -9.90
N GLU A 131 -13.22 -0.16 -10.92
CA GLU A 131 -12.49 0.95 -11.51
C GLU A 131 -13.44 2.07 -12.00
N ALA A 132 -14.66 1.72 -12.45
CA ALA A 132 -15.67 2.72 -12.78
C ALA A 132 -16.08 3.57 -11.56
N ALA A 133 -16.37 2.90 -10.43
CA ALA A 133 -16.80 3.54 -9.20
C ALA A 133 -15.70 4.38 -8.53
N VAL A 134 -14.47 3.84 -8.41
CA VAL A 134 -13.41 4.47 -7.61
C VAL A 134 -12.26 5.05 -8.44
N GLY A 135 -12.13 4.72 -9.72
CA GLY A 135 -11.07 5.23 -10.59
C GLY A 135 -9.66 4.75 -10.22
N ALA A 136 -9.54 3.62 -9.52
CA ALA A 136 -8.29 3.09 -8.98
C ALA A 136 -8.11 1.60 -9.32
N ASP A 137 -6.86 1.23 -9.62
CA ASP A 137 -6.45 -0.16 -9.86
C ASP A 137 -6.08 -0.87 -8.54
N ILE A 138 -5.61 -0.11 -7.55
CA ILE A 138 -5.17 -0.63 -6.25
C ILE A 138 -5.80 0.20 -5.13
N LEU A 139 -6.32 -0.50 -4.12
CA LEU A 139 -6.52 0.08 -2.79
C LEU A 139 -5.40 -0.41 -1.89
N LEU A 140 -4.74 0.50 -1.18
CA LEU A 140 -3.76 0.19 -0.15
C LEU A 140 -4.24 0.79 1.18
N ILE A 141 -4.33 -0.03 2.21
CA ILE A 141 -4.69 0.34 3.57
C ILE A 141 -3.45 0.17 4.43
N VAL A 142 -3.05 1.24 5.09
CA VAL A 142 -1.87 1.24 5.96
C VAL A 142 -2.32 1.57 7.38
N ALA A 143 -1.98 0.70 8.32
CA ALA A 143 -2.28 0.84 9.73
C ALA A 143 -1.07 0.46 10.59
N GLY A 144 -0.98 1.03 11.79
CA GLY A 144 0.11 0.74 12.71
C GLY A 144 0.10 1.69 13.90
N GLN A 145 0.39 1.16 15.08
CA GLN A 145 0.47 1.97 16.30
C GLN A 145 1.63 2.96 16.18
N GLY A 146 1.35 4.27 16.24
CA GLY A 146 2.37 5.32 16.07
C GLY A 146 2.71 5.66 14.62
N LEU A 147 2.20 4.91 13.64
CA LEU A 147 2.35 5.18 12.21
C LEU A 147 1.42 6.30 11.75
N VAL A 148 0.13 6.23 12.15
CA VAL A 148 -0.90 7.20 11.78
C VAL A 148 -1.22 8.06 13.01
N PRO A 149 -0.79 9.33 13.04
CA PRO A 149 -1.14 10.21 14.15
C PRO A 149 -2.65 10.47 14.19
N ASN A 150 -3.23 10.46 15.39
CA ASN A 150 -4.65 10.77 15.65
C ASN A 150 -5.66 9.81 14.99
N GLY A 151 -5.26 8.58 14.69
CA GLY A 151 -6.18 7.54 14.23
C GLY A 151 -5.52 6.19 14.08
N PHE A 152 -6.19 5.31 13.36
CA PHE A 152 -5.81 3.91 13.21
C PHE A 152 -5.22 3.61 11.82
N ALA A 153 -5.87 4.09 10.75
CA ALA A 153 -5.46 3.76 9.39
C ALA A 153 -5.63 4.92 8.40
N ARG A 154 -4.90 4.82 7.29
CA ARG A 154 -5.09 5.65 6.10
C ARG A 154 -5.22 4.78 4.85
N LEU A 155 -6.02 5.27 3.92
CA LEU A 155 -6.36 4.57 2.67
C LEU A 155 -5.74 5.32 1.49
N PHE A 156 -5.19 4.57 0.55
CA PHE A 156 -4.61 5.07 -0.68
C PHE A 156 -5.26 4.37 -1.87
N TRP A 157 -6.02 5.14 -2.65
CA TRP A 157 -6.57 4.74 -3.93
C TRP A 157 -5.58 5.10 -5.02
N ILE A 158 -4.99 4.09 -5.64
CA ILE A 158 -3.86 4.25 -6.54
C ILE A 158 -4.30 3.86 -7.94
N GLN A 159 -4.19 4.81 -8.87
CA GLN A 159 -4.32 4.55 -10.29
C GLN A 159 -2.95 4.38 -10.92
N ALA A 160 -2.69 3.17 -11.43
CA ALA A 160 -1.46 2.82 -12.10
C ALA A 160 -1.52 3.28 -13.57
N LYS A 161 -0.39 3.79 -14.05
CA LYS A 161 -0.20 4.07 -15.48
C LYS A 161 1.15 3.57 -15.91
N LYS A 162 1.23 3.09 -17.15
CA LYS A 162 2.51 2.82 -17.81
C LYS A 162 2.83 3.95 -18.78
N ALA A 163 4.04 4.49 -18.70
CA ALA A 163 4.54 5.50 -19.62
C ALA A 163 4.49 4.96 -21.06
N ARG A 164 3.98 5.78 -21.98
CA ARG A 164 3.85 5.40 -23.39
C ARG A 164 5.21 5.42 -24.07
N SER A 165 5.48 4.42 -24.89
CA SER A 165 6.70 4.37 -25.71
C SER A 165 6.81 5.60 -26.61
N GLY A 166 7.99 6.23 -26.65
CA GLY A 166 8.25 7.44 -27.44
C GLY A 166 7.72 8.75 -26.81
N GLN A 167 7.13 8.70 -25.61
CA GLN A 167 6.81 9.89 -24.82
C GLN A 167 7.80 10.05 -23.67
N SER A 168 7.88 11.27 -23.11
CA SER A 168 8.65 11.48 -21.88
C SER A 168 8.11 10.57 -20.77
N PRO A 169 8.98 9.87 -20.02
CA PRO A 169 8.54 9.02 -18.92
C PRO A 169 7.97 9.81 -17.74
N PHE A 170 8.01 11.14 -17.78
CA PHE A 170 7.38 12.05 -16.82
C PHE A 170 6.05 12.64 -17.30
N THR A 171 5.60 12.33 -18.51
CA THR A 171 4.27 12.76 -18.97
C THR A 171 3.23 11.76 -18.45
N LEU A 172 2.42 12.18 -17.49
CA LEU A 172 1.26 11.43 -17.02
C LEU A 172 0.06 11.75 -17.91
N ASN A 173 -0.56 10.72 -18.49
CA ASN A 173 -1.86 10.84 -19.14
C ASN A 173 -2.94 10.30 -18.19
N TYR A 174 -3.85 11.17 -17.77
CA TYR A 174 -4.96 10.84 -16.86
C TYR A 174 -6.33 11.05 -17.53
N ALA A 175 -6.38 11.09 -18.85
CA ALA A 175 -7.60 11.23 -19.66
C ALA A 175 -8.38 9.91 -19.84
N GLN A 176 -8.05 8.85 -19.11
CA GLN A 176 -8.69 7.54 -19.31
C GLN A 176 -10.16 7.60 -18.90
N GLU A 177 -11.02 7.14 -19.80
CA GLU A 177 -12.44 6.95 -19.55
C GLU A 177 -12.71 5.51 -19.08
N ASN A 178 -13.77 5.36 -18.28
CA ASN A 178 -14.37 4.10 -17.87
C ASN A 178 -15.88 4.15 -18.19
N GLY A 179 -16.65 3.15 -17.76
CA GLY A 179 -18.09 3.09 -18.05
C GLY A 179 -18.92 4.27 -17.52
N ASP A 180 -18.41 4.99 -16.50
CA ASP A 180 -19.12 6.05 -15.78
C ASP A 180 -18.51 7.45 -16.00
N GLY A 181 -17.53 7.59 -16.90
CA GLY A 181 -16.87 8.86 -17.24
C GLY A 181 -15.36 8.81 -17.11
N LEU A 182 -14.73 9.93 -16.73
CA LEU A 182 -13.27 10.00 -16.57
C LEU A 182 -12.83 9.32 -15.27
N GLN A 183 -11.84 8.42 -15.33
CA GLN A 183 -11.28 7.76 -14.15
C GLN A 183 -10.73 8.77 -13.13
N VAL A 184 -10.16 9.90 -13.58
CA VAL A 184 -9.66 10.95 -12.68
C VAL A 184 -10.78 11.58 -11.85
N GLU A 185 -12.01 11.63 -12.37
CA GLU A 185 -13.17 12.15 -11.64
C GLU A 185 -13.63 11.17 -10.56
N ALA A 186 -13.69 9.88 -10.89
CA ALA A 186 -13.97 8.82 -9.91
C ALA A 186 -12.91 8.79 -8.80
N LEU A 187 -11.62 8.84 -9.17
CA LEU A 187 -10.52 8.90 -8.21
C LEU A 187 -10.54 10.16 -7.34
N SER A 188 -11.00 11.29 -7.90
CA SER A 188 -11.17 12.54 -7.15
C SER A 188 -12.30 12.45 -6.11
N LYS A 189 -13.34 11.65 -6.34
CA LYS A 189 -14.45 11.46 -5.38
C LYS A 189 -13.99 10.71 -4.14
N VAL A 190 -13.10 9.73 -4.29
CA VAL A 190 -12.53 8.95 -3.17
C VAL A 190 -11.28 9.61 -2.55
N HIS A 191 -10.86 10.76 -3.08
CA HIS A 191 -9.82 11.58 -2.48
C HIS A 191 -10.41 12.50 -1.41
N GLU A 192 -10.56 11.95 -0.20
CA GLU A 192 -11.04 12.66 0.98
C GLU A 192 -9.94 12.75 2.07
N PRO A 193 -8.93 13.64 1.93
CA PRO A 193 -7.83 13.76 2.90
C PRO A 193 -8.30 14.02 4.33
N SER A 194 -9.42 14.72 4.52
CA SER A 194 -10.01 14.99 5.83
C SER A 194 -10.51 13.74 6.54
N LYS A 195 -10.76 12.64 5.83
CA LYS A 195 -11.08 11.32 6.39
C LYS A 195 -9.86 10.39 6.45
N GLY A 196 -8.73 10.79 5.87
CA GLY A 196 -7.55 9.93 5.74
C GLY A 196 -7.55 9.05 4.48
N ALA A 197 -8.32 9.40 3.45
CA ALA A 197 -8.34 8.72 2.16
C ALA A 197 -7.67 9.57 1.06
N PHE A 198 -6.74 8.98 0.32
CA PHE A 198 -5.92 9.68 -0.66
C PHE A 198 -6.03 9.03 -2.04
N GLY A 199 -6.55 9.76 -3.04
CA GLY A 199 -6.46 9.37 -4.45
C GLY A 199 -5.15 9.84 -5.06
N LEU A 200 -4.45 8.95 -5.77
CA LEU A 200 -3.18 9.27 -6.40
C LEU A 200 -2.94 8.47 -7.68
N TYR A 201 -2.09 9.03 -8.54
CA TYR A 201 -1.53 8.32 -9.68
C TYR A 201 -0.10 7.90 -9.37
N MET A 202 0.26 6.71 -9.82
CA MET A 202 1.66 6.28 -9.95
C MET A 202 1.94 5.94 -11.40
N GLN A 203 3.15 6.26 -11.88
CA GLN A 203 3.55 5.98 -13.25
C GLN A 203 4.77 5.06 -13.29
N TYR A 204 4.59 3.91 -13.94
CA TYR A 204 5.65 3.00 -14.28
C TYR A 204 6.33 3.42 -15.56
N SER A 205 7.66 3.30 -15.59
CA SER A 205 8.45 3.48 -16.79
C SER A 205 9.64 2.55 -16.74
N LYS A 206 9.96 1.91 -17.87
CA LYS A 206 11.22 1.17 -18.04
C LYS A 206 12.45 2.10 -18.05
N ASP A 207 12.23 3.39 -18.30
CA ASP A 207 13.28 4.40 -18.44
C ASP A 207 13.54 5.16 -17.13
N LEU A 208 12.83 4.82 -16.04
CA LEU A 208 13.02 5.43 -14.73
C LEU A 208 13.38 4.38 -13.68
N PRO A 209 14.39 4.62 -12.83
CA PRO A 209 14.76 3.69 -11.75
C PRO A 209 13.91 3.83 -10.50
N TYR A 210 12.76 4.52 -10.61
CA TYR A 210 11.84 4.76 -9.51
C TYR A 210 10.42 5.00 -10.05
N VAL A 211 9.43 4.95 -9.17
CA VAL A 211 8.02 5.17 -9.52
C VAL A 211 7.60 6.60 -9.14
N PRO A 212 7.57 7.57 -10.10
CA PRO A 212 7.01 8.88 -9.84
C PRO A 212 5.50 8.81 -9.62
N SER A 213 5.01 9.59 -8.67
CA SER A 213 3.62 9.59 -8.21
C SER A 213 3.14 11.00 -7.89
N VAL A 214 1.83 11.20 -7.94
CA VAL A 214 1.21 12.50 -7.67
C VAL A 214 -0.20 12.30 -7.10
N LEU A 215 -0.58 13.09 -6.10
CA LEU A 215 -1.96 13.10 -5.61
C LEU A 215 -2.90 13.63 -6.69
N VAL A 216 -4.10 13.04 -6.79
CA VAL A 216 -5.13 13.49 -7.74
C VAL A 216 -5.51 14.96 -7.51
N GLY A 217 -5.51 15.42 -6.25
CA GLY A 217 -5.78 16.81 -5.90
C GLY A 217 -4.75 17.83 -6.42
N ARG A 218 -3.57 17.38 -6.86
CA ARG A 218 -2.53 18.24 -7.47
C ARG A 218 -2.55 18.26 -9.00
N LEU A 219 -3.41 17.44 -9.62
CA LEU A 219 -3.53 17.43 -11.08
C LEU A 219 -4.23 18.71 -11.57
N PRO A 220 -3.80 19.27 -12.71
CA PRO A 220 -4.52 20.38 -13.34
C PRO A 220 -5.99 20.03 -13.56
N ARG A 221 -6.89 20.93 -13.13
CA ARG A 221 -8.33 20.78 -13.37
C ARG A 221 -8.72 21.53 -14.63
N GLY A 222 -9.52 20.92 -15.48
CA GLY A 222 -10.06 21.56 -16.69
C GLY A 222 -10.68 20.55 -17.65
N LYS A 223 -11.51 21.03 -18.58
CA LYS A 223 -12.08 20.22 -19.66
C LYS A 223 -11.22 20.21 -20.95
N GLN A 224 -10.11 20.95 -20.95
CA GLN A 224 -9.26 21.06 -22.13
C GLN A 224 -8.39 19.81 -22.28
N GLN A 225 -8.55 19.13 -23.40
CA GLN A 225 -7.70 18.02 -23.79
C GLN A 225 -6.37 18.53 -24.39
N PRO A 226 -5.26 17.79 -24.22
CA PRO A 226 -5.16 16.50 -23.53
C PRO A 226 -4.99 16.66 -22.01
N LEU A 227 -5.73 15.86 -21.24
CA LEU A 227 -5.59 15.78 -19.77
C LEU A 227 -4.27 15.08 -19.41
N THR A 228 -3.22 15.90 -19.31
CA THR A 228 -1.85 15.46 -19.06
C THR A 228 -1.19 16.30 -17.97
N ALA A 229 -0.21 15.72 -17.28
CA ALA A 229 0.56 16.37 -16.24
C ALA A 229 2.04 16.03 -16.38
N LYS A 230 2.90 16.99 -16.04
CA LYS A 230 4.35 16.79 -16.00
C LYS A 230 4.77 16.39 -14.59
N LEU A 231 5.07 15.11 -14.40
CA LEU A 231 5.56 14.57 -13.12
C LEU A 231 6.95 15.10 -12.77
N SER A 232 7.70 15.66 -13.71
CA SER A 232 8.96 16.37 -13.43
C SER A 232 8.76 17.54 -12.46
N ASP A 233 7.58 18.18 -12.50
CA ASP A 233 7.29 19.42 -11.79
C ASP A 233 6.37 19.16 -10.58
N LEU A 234 5.46 18.19 -10.72
CA LEU A 234 4.42 17.89 -9.73
C LEU A 234 4.71 16.63 -8.91
N GLY A 235 5.51 15.73 -9.46
CA GLY A 235 5.70 14.39 -8.94
C GLY A 235 6.60 14.32 -7.71
N ILE A 236 6.53 13.17 -7.07
CA ILE A 236 7.36 12.73 -5.95
C ILE A 236 7.54 11.22 -6.09
N ARG A 237 8.60 10.65 -5.54
CA ARG A 237 8.77 9.20 -5.53
C ARG A 237 7.72 8.52 -4.63
N LEU A 238 7.20 7.37 -5.06
CA LEU A 238 6.07 6.68 -4.43
C LEU A 238 6.24 6.43 -2.91
N PRO A 239 7.38 5.92 -2.39
CA PRO A 239 7.56 5.68 -0.97
C PRO A 239 7.42 6.96 -0.14
N GLU A 240 8.04 8.07 -0.55
CA GLU A 240 7.92 9.35 0.13
C GLU A 240 6.49 9.90 0.06
N LEU A 241 5.80 9.73 -1.08
CA LEU A 241 4.41 10.13 -1.16
C LEU A 241 3.55 9.35 -0.16
N LEU A 242 3.64 8.03 -0.16
CA LEU A 242 2.79 7.19 0.68
C LEU A 242 3.13 7.36 2.16
N VAL A 243 4.41 7.30 2.53
CA VAL A 243 4.84 7.47 3.93
C VAL A 243 4.57 8.90 4.40
N GLY A 244 4.88 9.91 3.60
CA GLY A 244 4.58 11.31 3.93
C GLY A 244 3.10 11.54 4.21
N HIS A 245 2.21 10.90 3.45
CA HIS A 245 0.78 11.01 3.69
C HIS A 245 0.26 10.00 4.71
N ALA A 246 1.00 8.95 5.08
CA ALA A 246 0.65 8.05 6.17
C ALA A 246 0.92 8.70 7.54
N ILE A 247 1.99 9.48 7.67
CA ILE A 247 2.50 9.91 8.98
C ILE A 247 2.27 11.38 9.33
N VAL A 248 1.86 12.21 8.37
CA VAL A 248 1.68 13.64 8.65
C VAL A 248 0.51 13.84 9.62
N ALA A 249 0.83 14.30 10.83
CA ALA A 249 -0.13 14.89 11.78
C ALA A 249 -0.43 16.32 11.33
N SER A 250 -1.37 16.48 10.40
CA SER A 250 -1.88 17.79 10.01
C SER A 250 -3.36 17.85 10.33
N GLU A 251 -3.83 18.97 10.85
CA GLU A 251 -5.28 19.24 10.98
C GLU A 251 -6.03 19.11 9.64
N LYS A 252 -5.30 19.14 8.51
CA LYS A 252 -5.85 18.96 7.17
C LYS A 252 -6.05 17.50 6.79
N PHE A 253 -5.38 16.56 7.47
CA PHE A 253 -5.38 15.13 7.14
C PHE A 253 -5.97 14.33 8.29
N GLY A 254 -7.12 13.73 8.03
CA GLY A 254 -7.74 12.80 8.96
C GLY A 254 -7.07 11.43 8.97
N ALA A 255 -7.72 10.54 9.69
CA ALA A 255 -7.43 9.12 9.76
C ALA A 255 -8.72 8.41 10.17
N PHE A 256 -8.88 7.17 9.73
CA PHE A 256 -9.97 6.32 10.20
C PHE A 256 -9.68 5.91 11.64
N ALA A 257 -10.67 5.98 12.52
CA ALA A 257 -10.51 5.69 13.94
C ALA A 257 -10.42 4.18 14.22
N ASP A 258 -11.14 3.37 13.46
CA ASP A 258 -11.23 1.92 13.63
C ASP A 258 -11.66 1.20 12.33
N THR A 259 -11.85 -0.12 12.43
CA THR A 259 -12.27 -0.98 11.31
C THR A 259 -13.70 -0.74 10.87
N SER A 260 -14.60 -0.33 11.78
CA SER A 260 -16.00 -0.06 11.46
C SER A 260 -16.12 1.16 10.57
N GLU A 261 -15.35 2.22 10.85
CA GLU A 261 -15.29 3.41 9.99
C GLU A 261 -14.72 3.08 8.60
N ILE A 262 -13.67 2.24 8.54
CA ILE A 262 -13.10 1.78 7.26
C ILE A 262 -14.15 1.02 6.46
N LEU A 263 -14.83 0.03 7.07
CA LEU A 263 -15.84 -0.78 6.40
C LEU A 263 -17.01 0.07 5.89
N ALA A 264 -17.54 0.97 6.74
CA ALA A 264 -18.61 1.88 6.36
C ALA A 264 -18.20 2.78 5.18
N TYR A 265 -16.96 3.28 5.19
CA TYR A 265 -16.42 4.06 4.09
C TYR A 265 -16.28 3.25 2.80
N LEU A 266 -15.66 2.07 2.86
CA LEU A 266 -15.44 1.20 1.72
C LEU A 266 -16.76 0.76 1.06
N ASP A 267 -17.76 0.43 1.88
CA ASP A 267 -19.10 0.09 1.40
C ASP A 267 -19.81 1.26 0.72
N GLY A 268 -19.57 2.48 1.21
CA GLY A 268 -20.09 3.71 0.60
C GLY A 268 -19.47 3.98 -0.77
N VAL A 269 -18.14 3.94 -0.87
CA VAL A 269 -17.43 4.31 -2.11
C VAL A 269 -17.46 3.22 -3.18
N ALA A 270 -17.53 1.95 -2.79
CA ALA A 270 -17.65 0.85 -3.74
C ALA A 270 -19.11 0.58 -4.16
N GLU A 271 -20.06 1.45 -3.79
CA GLU A 271 -21.50 1.28 -4.05
C GLU A 271 -22.01 -0.09 -3.61
N LYS A 272 -21.55 -0.56 -2.45
CA LYS A 272 -21.84 -1.90 -1.90
C LYS A 272 -21.32 -3.08 -2.73
N LYS A 273 -20.51 -2.86 -3.77
CA LYS A 273 -19.80 -3.93 -4.48
C LYS A 273 -18.64 -4.41 -3.60
N PRO A 274 -18.57 -5.71 -3.26
CA PRO A 274 -17.56 -6.21 -2.35
C PRO A 274 -16.14 -6.10 -2.94
N LEU A 275 -15.14 -5.87 -2.07
CA LEU A 275 -13.73 -5.66 -2.40
C LEU A 275 -12.89 -6.84 -1.88
N PHE A 276 -12.12 -7.53 -2.73
CA PHE A 276 -11.20 -8.57 -2.27
C PHE A 276 -9.95 -7.98 -1.58
N ILE A 277 -9.97 -7.89 -0.25
CA ILE A 277 -8.89 -7.28 0.54
C ILE A 277 -7.98 -8.36 1.11
N VAL A 278 -6.71 -8.31 0.76
CA VAL A 278 -5.63 -9.16 1.30
C VAL A 278 -4.97 -8.42 2.46
N SER A 279 -5.03 -8.98 3.66
CA SER A 279 -4.29 -8.47 4.82
C SER A 279 -2.87 -9.04 4.87
N VAL A 280 -1.89 -8.19 5.16
CA VAL A 280 -0.49 -8.54 5.34
C VAL A 280 0.01 -7.92 6.64
N THR A 281 0.45 -8.78 7.55
CA THR A 281 1.00 -8.39 8.85
C THR A 281 2.49 -8.72 8.88
N ALA A 282 3.25 -7.89 9.59
CA ALA A 282 4.63 -8.16 9.93
C ALA A 282 4.69 -9.16 11.11
N GLU A 283 4.27 -10.41 10.91
CA GLU A 283 4.36 -11.45 11.95
C GLU A 283 5.76 -12.03 12.04
N ARG A 284 6.27 -12.21 13.27
CA ARG A 284 7.50 -12.99 13.48
C ARG A 284 7.26 -14.39 12.92
N ALA A 285 8.14 -14.83 12.03
CA ALA A 285 8.28 -16.24 11.70
C ALA A 285 8.85 -16.99 12.91
N MET A 286 8.05 -17.15 13.98
CA MET A 286 8.18 -18.14 15.05
C MET A 286 7.01 -17.96 16.04
N GLU A 287 6.17 -19.00 16.09
CA GLU A 287 5.14 -19.36 17.08
C GLU A 287 3.96 -18.40 17.31
N LEU A 288 2.82 -18.84 16.76
CA LEU A 288 1.46 -18.39 17.07
C LEU A 288 1.18 -18.47 18.58
N SER A 289 1.28 -17.35 19.26
CA SER A 289 0.59 -17.11 20.52
C SER A 289 -0.61 -16.19 20.25
N GLN A 290 -1.80 -16.64 20.66
CA GLN A 290 -3.08 -15.92 20.60
C GLN A 290 -3.11 -14.58 21.38
N GLU A 291 -1.99 -14.08 21.92
CA GLU A 291 -1.94 -12.83 22.69
C GLU A 291 -1.86 -11.53 21.84
N LEU A 292 -1.76 -11.61 20.50
CA LEU A 292 -1.71 -10.45 19.61
C LEU A 292 -3.12 -10.00 19.14
N ALA A 293 -3.94 -9.52 20.07
CA ALA A 293 -5.22 -8.84 19.77
C ALA A 293 -5.07 -7.61 18.85
N GLY A 294 -3.84 -7.14 18.59
CA GLY A 294 -3.56 -6.08 17.61
C GLY A 294 -3.65 -6.52 16.15
N ASN A 295 -3.42 -7.80 15.82
CA ASN A 295 -3.37 -8.29 14.43
C ASN A 295 -4.75 -8.53 13.79
N GLN A 296 -5.85 -8.37 14.55
CA GLN A 296 -7.20 -8.76 14.12
C GLN A 296 -7.96 -7.69 13.33
N LEU A 297 -7.48 -6.44 13.28
CA LEU A 297 -8.27 -5.33 12.77
C LEU A 297 -8.33 -5.30 11.23
N LEU A 298 -7.20 -5.35 10.53
CA LEU A 298 -7.25 -5.50 9.05
C LEU A 298 -7.73 -6.89 8.62
N SER A 299 -7.53 -7.93 9.43
CA SER A 299 -8.15 -9.24 9.16
C SER A 299 -9.68 -9.15 9.22
N THR A 300 -10.26 -8.34 10.12
CA THR A 300 -11.71 -8.11 10.17
C THR A 300 -12.23 -7.48 8.87
N VAL A 301 -11.46 -6.56 8.27
CA VAL A 301 -11.81 -5.99 6.96
C VAL A 301 -11.78 -7.07 5.88
N THR A 302 -10.75 -7.92 5.87
CA THR A 302 -10.65 -9.07 4.96
C THR A 302 -11.81 -10.06 5.16
N ASP A 303 -12.07 -10.47 6.40
CA ASP A 303 -13.08 -11.46 6.78
C ASP A 303 -14.49 -10.98 6.42
N HIS A 304 -14.79 -9.69 6.65
CA HIS A 304 -16.04 -9.07 6.24
C HIS A 304 -16.28 -9.28 4.74
N TYR A 305 -15.27 -9.00 3.92
CA TYR A 305 -15.42 -9.16 2.47
C TYR A 305 -15.44 -10.63 2.05
N LEU A 306 -14.62 -11.51 2.63
CA LEU A 306 -14.68 -12.97 2.38
C LEU A 306 -16.08 -13.52 2.66
N GLN A 307 -16.70 -13.15 3.79
CA GLN A 307 -18.08 -13.53 4.13
C GLN A 307 -19.06 -12.99 3.09
N ARG A 308 -18.94 -11.71 2.72
CA ARG A 308 -19.82 -11.06 1.74
C ARG A 308 -19.72 -11.66 0.34
N PHE A 309 -18.57 -12.23 -0.01
CA PHE A 309 -18.37 -12.96 -1.26
C PHE A 309 -18.78 -14.44 -1.17
N GLY A 310 -19.17 -14.95 0.01
CA GLY A 310 -19.42 -16.38 0.20
C GLY A 310 -18.16 -17.24 0.08
N LEU A 311 -16.99 -16.66 0.37
CA LEU A 311 -15.68 -17.30 0.27
C LEU A 311 -15.08 -17.67 1.64
N SER A 312 -15.81 -17.44 2.73
CA SER A 312 -15.40 -17.92 4.04
C SER A 312 -15.34 -19.46 4.02
N PRO A 313 -14.25 -20.08 4.49
CA PRO A 313 -14.26 -21.51 4.75
C PRO A 313 -15.42 -21.79 5.71
N GLU A 314 -16.23 -22.81 5.43
CA GLU A 314 -17.24 -23.25 6.40
C GLU A 314 -16.52 -23.50 7.73
N PRO A 315 -17.09 -23.04 8.87
CA PRO A 315 -16.56 -23.49 10.14
C PRO A 315 -16.59 -25.01 10.09
N GLU A 316 -15.46 -25.66 10.39
CA GLU A 316 -15.46 -27.06 10.79
C GLU A 316 -16.30 -27.14 12.06
N ASN A 317 -17.63 -27.18 11.89
CA ASN A 317 -18.55 -27.50 12.97
C ASN A 317 -18.16 -28.90 13.40
N ASP A 318 -17.66 -28.97 14.63
CA ASP A 318 -17.81 -30.05 15.58
C ASP A 318 -18.41 -31.30 14.91
N ARG A 319 -17.53 -32.16 14.39
CA ARG A 319 -17.91 -33.56 14.19
C ARG A 319 -18.38 -34.06 15.54
N GLU A 320 -19.70 -34.12 15.64
CA GLU A 320 -20.52 -34.70 16.68
C GLU A 320 -19.70 -35.61 17.57
N THR A 321 -19.47 -35.16 18.80
CA THR A 321 -19.18 -36.09 19.89
C THR A 321 -20.42 -36.99 19.98
N PRO A 322 -20.34 -38.31 19.71
CA PRO A 322 -21.50 -39.16 19.91
C PRO A 322 -21.61 -39.36 21.42
N SER A 323 -22.44 -38.55 22.06
CA SER A 323 -22.94 -38.86 23.39
C SER A 323 -24.13 -39.80 23.23
N GLN A 324 -23.90 -41.05 23.66
CA GLN A 324 -24.83 -42.00 24.31
C GLN A 324 -26.18 -42.26 23.61
N ASP A 325 -26.55 -43.51 23.35
CA ASP A 325 -27.07 -44.41 24.40
C ASP A 325 -27.48 -45.80 23.85
N ARG A 326 -27.34 -46.81 24.71
CA ARG A 326 -28.06 -48.11 24.84
C ARG A 326 -27.85 -49.28 23.87
N GLY A 327 -27.42 -50.38 24.49
CA GLY A 327 -27.75 -51.75 24.08
C GLY A 327 -26.93 -52.79 24.85
N MET A 328 -27.23 -53.00 26.14
CA MET A 328 -26.82 -54.23 26.82
C MET A 328 -27.41 -55.43 26.09
N ASP A 329 -26.60 -56.46 25.83
CA ASP A 329 -27.08 -57.84 25.85
C ASP A 329 -25.96 -58.78 26.32
N PHE A 330 -26.33 -59.60 27.29
CA PHE A 330 -25.56 -60.66 27.93
C PHE A 330 -25.55 -61.94 27.07
N ASP A 331 -24.53 -62.76 27.30
CA ASP A 331 -24.43 -64.22 27.06
C ASP A 331 -24.40 -64.78 25.63
N ARG A 332 -23.22 -65.23 25.20
CA ARG A 332 -22.85 -66.66 25.12
C ARG A 332 -21.36 -66.86 24.83
#